data_AF-A0A5Q8CLK8-F1
#
_entry.id   AF-A0A5Q8CLK8-F1
#
_cell.length_a   1.000
_cell.length_b   1.000
_cell.length_c   1.000
_cell.angle_alpha   90.00
_cell.angle_beta   90.00
_cell.angle_gamma   90.00
#
_symmetry.space_group_name_H-M   'P 1'
#
loop_
_entity.id
_entity.type
_entity.pdbx_description
1 polymer ?
#
loop_
_entity_poly.entity_id
_entity_poly.type
_entity_poly.pdbx_seq_one_letter_code
_entity_poly.pdbx_strand_id
1 'polypeptide(L)' 'MDDTSDLFGNPEKQPQQVRASSRPADPLVQAAKRSAAARDGSESYSAADIEVLEGLEPVRRRPG' A
#
# COMPACT_ATOMS: atom_id res chain seq x y z
N MET A 1 27.29 -2.56 -16.00
CA MET A 1 26.13 -1.66 -15.87
C MET A 1 25.23 -2.28 -14.82
N ASP A 2 24.92 -1.47 -13.83
CA ASP A 2 24.76 -1.87 -12.44
C ASP A 2 23.31 -2.19 -12.07
N ASP A 3 23.09 -3.34 -11.40
CA ASP A 3 21.86 -3.65 -10.66
C ASP A 3 21.64 -2.67 -9.48
N THR A 4 22.63 -1.83 -9.17
CA THR A 4 22.64 -0.81 -8.12
C THR A 4 21.69 0.37 -8.38
N SER A 5 21.07 0.45 -9.57
CA SER A 5 20.06 1.48 -9.90
C SER A 5 18.62 1.06 -9.63
N ASP A 6 18.36 -0.20 -9.26
CA ASP A 6 17.00 -0.68 -9.01
C ASP A 6 16.58 -0.44 -7.56
N LEU A 7 16.02 0.75 -7.30
CA LEU A 7 15.51 1.16 -5.99
C LEU A 7 14.15 0.53 -5.63
N PHE A 8 13.53 -0.21 -6.56
CA PHE A 8 12.22 -0.84 -6.36
C PHE A 8 12.26 -2.36 -6.41
N GLY A 9 13.41 -2.95 -6.73
CA GLY A 9 13.69 -4.38 -6.61
C GLY A 9 12.72 -5.22 -7.42
N ASN A 10 13.17 -5.72 -8.58
CA ASN A 10 12.38 -6.62 -9.43
C ASN A 10 11.59 -7.69 -8.62
N PRO A 11 10.25 -7.59 -8.48
CA PRO A 11 9.47 -8.54 -7.68
C PRO A 11 9.41 -9.93 -8.31
N GLU A 12 9.95 -10.10 -9.52
CA GLU A 12 10.04 -11.38 -10.21
C GLU A 12 11.12 -12.31 -9.64
N LYS A 13 12.02 -11.82 -8.78
CA LYS A 13 12.85 -12.68 -7.92
C LYS A 13 12.22 -12.85 -6.53
N GLN A 14 10.94 -13.22 -6.50
CA GLN A 14 10.41 -13.92 -5.33
C GLN A 14 11.13 -15.28 -5.24
N PRO A 15 11.88 -15.60 -4.17
CA PRO A 15 12.22 -16.97 -3.90
C PRO A 15 10.90 -17.70 -3.65
N GLN A 16 10.51 -18.45 -4.68
CA GLN A 16 9.56 -19.55 -4.67
C GLN A 16 9.26 -19.98 -3.24
N GLN A 17 8.06 -19.64 -2.77
CA GLN A 17 7.53 -20.01 -1.46
C GLN A 17 7.90 -21.46 -1.17
N VAL A 18 8.93 -21.63 -0.36
CA VAL A 18 9.38 -22.93 0.07
C VAL A 18 8.35 -23.39 1.08
N ARG A 19 7.38 -24.14 0.56
CA ARG A 19 6.52 -25.15 1.19
C ARG A 19 6.37 -24.99 2.70
N ALA A 20 5.14 -24.66 3.09
CA ALA A 20 4.61 -24.70 4.45
C ALA A 20 5.35 -25.71 5.35
N SER A 21 6.27 -25.21 6.17
CA SER A 21 6.82 -26.01 7.26
C SER A 21 5.68 -26.24 8.25
N SER A 22 5.39 -27.51 8.51
CA SER A 22 4.40 -28.07 9.45
C SER A 22 4.67 -27.72 10.92
N ARG A 23 5.05 -26.48 11.20
CA ARG A 23 5.22 -25.97 12.57
C ARG A 23 3.89 -25.41 13.05
N PRO A 24 3.47 -25.72 14.29
CA PRO A 24 2.28 -25.09 14.86
C PRO A 24 2.47 -23.57 14.83
N ALA A 25 1.45 -22.86 14.36
CA ALA A 25 1.50 -21.42 14.23
C ALA A 25 1.71 -20.79 15.61
N ASP A 26 2.72 -19.92 15.72
CA ASP A 26 3.01 -19.17 16.93
C ASP A 26 1.78 -18.31 17.31
N PRO A 27 1.29 -18.38 18.57
CA PRO A 27 0.13 -17.61 19.01
C PRO A 27 0.29 -16.10 18.80
N LEU A 28 1.52 -15.56 18.81
CA LEU A 28 1.78 -14.15 18.51
C LEU A 28 1.49 -13.81 17.04
N VAL A 29 1.83 -14.71 16.12
CA VAL A 29 1.56 -14.53 14.68
C VAL A 29 0.06 -14.63 14.39
N GLN A 30 -0.68 -15.46 15.14
CA GLN A 30 -2.14 -15.52 15.03
C GLN A 30 -2.85 -14.29 15.62
N ALA A 31 -2.29 -13.67 16.67
CA ALA A 31 -2.81 -12.43 17.22
C ALA A 31 -2.60 -11.26 16.24
N ALA A 32 -1.41 -11.16 15.64
CA ALA A 32 -1.08 -10.12 14.66
C ALA A 32 -1.93 -10.19 13.38
N LYS A 33 -2.34 -11.40 12.95
CA LYS A 33 -3.25 -11.57 11.81
C LYS A 33 -4.68 -11.08 12.08
N ARG A 34 -5.11 -11.03 13.36
CA ARG A 34 -6.45 -10.56 13.74
C ARG A 34 -6.55 -9.05 13.87
N SER A 35 -5.42 -8.35 13.99
CA SER A 35 -5.37 -6.89 14.12
C SER A 35 -5.27 -6.15 12.78
N ALA A 36 -5.43 -6.82 11.64
CA ALA A 36 -5.24 -6.25 10.31
C ALA A 36 -6.39 -5.34 9.81
N ALA A 37 -7.34 -4.98 10.66
CA ALA A 37 -8.39 -4.01 10.32
C ALA A 37 -8.40 -2.87 11.33
N ALA A 38 -7.29 -2.13 11.42
CA ALA A 38 -7.41 -0.74 11.84
C ALA A 38 -8.29 -0.06 10.77
N ARG A 39 -9.48 0.41 11.16
CA ARG A 39 -10.32 1.23 10.29
C ARG A 39 -9.56 2.51 10.02
N ASP A 40 -8.88 2.53 8.88
CA ASP A 40 -8.18 3.69 8.40
C ASP A 40 -9.23 4.79 8.15
N GLY A 41 -8.98 6.03 8.58
CA GLY A 41 -9.94 7.14 8.49
C GLY A 41 -10.45 7.43 7.07
N SER A 42 -9.87 6.75 6.08
CA SER A 42 -10.34 6.53 4.72
C SER A 42 -11.80 6.07 4.57
N GLU A 43 -12.43 5.50 5.60
CA GLU A 43 -13.86 5.15 5.56
C GLU A 43 -14.77 6.40 5.47
N SER A 44 -14.32 7.56 5.95
CA SER A 44 -15.09 8.81 5.93
C SER A 44 -14.71 9.76 4.78
N TYR A 45 -13.51 9.58 4.21
CA TYR A 45 -13.00 10.38 3.09
C TYR A 45 -12.23 9.45 2.16
N SER A 46 -12.84 9.11 1.04
CA SER A 46 -12.30 8.17 0.06
C SER A 46 -11.59 8.90 -1.08
N ALA A 47 -10.88 8.15 -1.92
CA ALA A 47 -10.25 8.71 -3.14
C ALA A 47 -11.27 9.37 -4.09
N ALA A 48 -12.54 8.98 -3.99
CA ALA A 48 -13.64 9.60 -4.73
C ALA A 48 -13.91 11.06 -4.29
N ASP A 49 -13.50 11.46 -3.09
CA ASP A 49 -13.74 12.80 -2.52
C ASP A 49 -12.61 13.80 -2.86
N ILE A 50 -11.60 13.38 -3.64
CA ILE A 50 -10.46 14.22 -4.00
C ILE A 50 -10.63 14.72 -5.44
N GLU A 51 -10.92 16.01 -5.60
CA GLU A 51 -10.97 16.66 -6.91
C GLU A 51 -9.57 17.11 -7.36
N VAL A 52 -9.14 16.65 -8.54
CA VAL A 52 -7.94 17.15 -9.22
C VAL A 52 -8.36 18.18 -10.28
N LEU A 53 -7.90 19.42 -10.12
CA LEU A 53 -8.19 20.51 -11.05
C LEU A 53 -7.01 20.72 -12.00
N GLU A 54 -7.22 20.42 -13.28
CA GLU A 54 -6.18 20.50 -14.32
C GLU A 54 -6.10 21.90 -14.96
N GLY A 55 -4.90 22.27 -15.44
CA GLY A 55 -4.69 23.51 -16.18
C GLY A 55 -4.98 24.77 -15.35
N LEU A 56 -5.93 25.60 -15.81
CA LEU A 56 -6.30 26.88 -15.18
C LEU A 56 -7.62 26.81 -14.40
N GLU A 57 -8.19 25.63 -14.21
CA GLU A 57 -9.38 25.41 -13.37
C GLU A 57 -9.24 26.06 -11.96
N PRO A 58 -8.09 25.94 -11.24
CA PRO A 58 -7.95 26.54 -9.91
C PRO A 58 -8.10 28.07 -9.92
N VAL A 59 -7.50 28.72 -10.91
CA VAL A 59 -7.47 30.19 -11.05
C VAL A 59 -8.86 30.74 -11.36
N ARG A 60 -9.67 29.99 -12.13
CA ARG A 60 -11.04 30.37 -12.47
C ARG A 60 -12.02 30.13 -11.33
N ARG A 61 -11.84 29.06 -10.55
CA ARG A 61 -12.73 28.69 -9.43
C ARG A 61 -12.49 29.53 -8.18
N ARG A 62 -11.27 30.00 -7.97
CA ARG A 62 -10.90 30.81 -6.80
C ARG A 62 -10.10 32.04 -7.28
N PRO A 63 -10.77 33.00 -7.94
CA PRO A 63 -10.18 34.34 -8.01
C PRO A 63 -9.98 34.81 -6.57
N GLY A 64 -8.78 35.34 -6.29
CA GLY A 64 -8.38 35.80 -4.96
C GLY A 64 -9.27 36.89 -4.40
#